data_AF-A0A954N0I0-F1
#
_entry.id   AF-A0A954N0I0-F1
#
_cell.length_a   1.000
_cell.length_b   1.000
_cell.length_c   1.000
_cell.angle_alpha   90.00
_cell.angle_beta   90.00
_cell.angle_gamma   90.00
#
_symmetry.space_group_name_H-M   'P 1'
#
loop_
_entity.id
_entity.type
_entity.pdbx_description
1 polymer ?
#
loop_
_entity_poly.entity_id
_entity_poly.type
_entity_poly.pdbx_seq_one_letter_code
_entity_poly.pdbx_strand_id
1 'polypeptide(L)'
;MPQLSKADDVYAATIHNKMRQGLAEEHYLELDFGKLPKFEQLHLYLSGWLYPTDTSINVAASNDPRLSSPKPPSIQVPDDQGNWQEVVPFSGFPGGKTKTVVYDLSKIFFTKDYRIRLVSNMEFYWDSVYFTVDEPGEKIEMTELPLKEAVLRYRGFSAVVPHPWNGPERYDYQSVSEAAKWPNLGGKLTRYGDVTDLVRDGDDRLVVMAGGDELK
;
A
#
# COMPACT_ATOMS: atom_id res chain seq x y z
N MET A 1 2.42 15.91 12.73
CA MET A 1 3.71 15.21 12.52
C MET A 1 4.41 15.86 11.32
N PRO A 2 5.61 16.46 11.47
CA PRO A 2 6.28 17.18 10.36
C PRO A 2 6.60 16.32 9.14
N GLN A 3 6.87 15.04 9.36
CA GLN A 3 7.17 14.04 8.33
C GLN A 3 6.09 13.99 7.23
N LEU A 4 4.82 14.14 7.59
CA LEU A 4 3.70 13.98 6.66
C LEU A 4 3.50 15.16 5.70
N SER A 5 4.32 16.21 5.79
CA SER A 5 4.09 17.47 5.08
C SER A 5 4.45 17.45 3.59
N LYS A 6 5.27 16.49 3.14
CA LYS A 6 5.68 16.35 1.74
C LYS A 6 6.16 14.92 1.50
N ALA A 7 6.13 14.48 0.23
CA ALA A 7 6.67 13.19 -0.14
C ALA A 7 8.20 13.27 -0.26
N ASP A 8 8.93 12.88 0.78
CA ASP A 8 10.40 12.98 0.86
C ASP A 8 11.10 11.72 1.37
N ASP A 9 10.37 10.62 1.50
CA ASP A 9 10.82 9.33 2.00
C ASP A 9 11.28 9.34 3.46
N VAL A 10 10.81 10.31 4.26
CA VAL A 10 11.00 10.35 5.71
C VAL A 10 9.72 9.89 6.40
N TYR A 11 9.62 8.59 6.63
CA TYR A 11 8.37 7.97 7.07
C TYR A 11 8.07 8.17 8.56
N ALA A 12 6.89 8.69 8.85
CA ALA A 12 6.28 8.73 10.17
C ALA A 12 5.80 7.34 10.59
N ALA A 13 5.98 7.02 11.87
CA ALA A 13 5.39 5.84 12.51
C ALA A 13 4.64 6.26 13.76
N THR A 14 3.43 5.73 13.94
CA THR A 14 2.60 5.88 15.14
C THR A 14 2.73 4.70 16.10
N ILE A 15 3.63 3.77 15.77
CA ILE A 15 3.81 2.49 16.45
C ILE A 15 4.73 2.67 17.64
N HIS A 16 4.24 2.27 18.82
CA HIS A 16 5.03 2.31 20.05
C HIS A 16 5.59 0.94 20.44
N ASN A 17 4.76 -0.11 20.35
CA ASN A 17 5.14 -1.46 20.74
C ASN A 17 4.89 -2.46 19.60
N LYS A 18 5.98 -3.01 19.06
CA LYS A 18 5.93 -4.04 18.02
C LYS A 18 5.85 -5.42 18.65
N MET A 19 4.79 -6.16 18.33
CA MET A 19 4.58 -7.52 18.85
C MET A 19 5.30 -8.57 18.00
N ARG A 20 5.18 -8.46 16.67
CA ARG A 20 5.85 -9.29 15.66
C ARG A 20 6.12 -8.43 14.42
N GLN A 21 6.85 -8.96 13.45
CA GLN A 21 6.89 -8.32 12.12
C GLN A 21 5.46 -8.16 11.59
N GLY A 22 5.12 -6.94 11.20
CA GLY A 22 3.82 -6.57 10.64
C GLY A 22 2.69 -6.40 11.64
N LEU A 23 2.94 -6.62 12.93
CA LEU A 23 1.93 -6.62 13.99
C LEU A 23 2.42 -5.87 15.23
N ALA A 24 1.66 -4.87 15.63
CA ALA A 24 1.92 -4.01 16.77
C ALA A 24 0.71 -3.97 17.72
N GLU A 25 0.85 -3.32 18.86
CA GLU A 25 -0.32 -2.87 19.63
C GLU A 25 -1.16 -1.90 18.79
N GLU A 26 -2.45 -1.80 19.12
CA GLU A 26 -3.36 -0.88 18.43
C GLU A 26 -2.82 0.56 18.52
N HIS A 27 -2.77 1.21 17.37
CA HIS A 27 -2.28 2.57 17.21
C HIS A 27 -3.16 3.30 16.19
N TYR A 28 -2.99 4.61 16.10
CA TYR A 28 -3.75 5.41 15.16
C TYR A 28 -2.95 6.61 14.63
N LEU A 29 -3.26 6.97 13.39
CA LEU A 29 -2.92 8.28 12.84
C LEU A 29 -4.13 9.20 13.00
N GLU A 30 -4.00 10.22 13.86
CA GLU A 30 -5.02 11.27 14.01
C GLU A 30 -4.69 12.42 13.06
N LEU A 31 -5.68 12.82 12.25
CA LEU A 31 -5.58 13.94 11.33
C LEU A 31 -6.66 14.95 11.68
N ASP A 32 -6.30 16.22 11.71
CA ASP A 32 -7.19 17.34 11.95
C ASP A 32 -7.22 18.22 10.70
N PHE A 33 -8.36 18.24 10.00
CA PHE A 33 -8.57 19.08 8.81
C PHE A 33 -8.93 20.53 9.16
N GLY A 34 -9.06 20.85 10.45
CA GLY A 34 -9.43 22.16 10.94
C GLY A 34 -10.85 22.54 10.54
N LYS A 35 -11.06 23.83 10.22
CA LYS A 35 -12.35 24.34 9.77
C LYS A 35 -12.45 24.22 8.26
N LEU A 36 -13.43 23.44 7.80
CA LEU A 36 -13.75 23.32 6.37
C LEU A 36 -14.97 24.17 6.01
N PRO A 37 -15.05 24.70 4.77
CA PRO A 37 -16.29 25.25 4.23
C PRO A 37 -17.35 24.15 4.10
N LYS A 38 -18.59 24.51 3.73
CA LYS A 38 -19.55 23.49 3.29
C LYS A 38 -19.00 22.83 2.02
N PHE A 39 -18.95 21.51 2.01
CA PHE A 39 -18.42 20.72 0.89
C PHE A 39 -19.39 19.63 0.45
N GLU A 40 -19.23 19.17 -0.79
CA GLU A 40 -19.88 17.98 -1.34
C GLU A 40 -18.90 16.81 -1.45
N GLN A 41 -17.62 17.10 -1.70
CA GLN A 41 -16.55 16.12 -1.87
C GLN A 41 -15.36 16.47 -0.96
N LEU A 42 -14.90 15.47 -0.23
CA LEU A 42 -13.69 15.54 0.59
C LEU A 42 -12.90 14.24 0.38
N HIS A 43 -11.75 14.35 -0.29
CA HIS A 43 -10.86 13.22 -0.53
C HIS A 43 -9.55 13.39 0.23
N LEU A 44 -9.16 12.36 0.97
CA LEU A 44 -7.87 12.28 1.64
C LEU A 44 -6.92 11.41 0.81
N TYR A 45 -5.74 11.94 0.53
CA TYR A 45 -4.65 11.26 -0.14
C TYR A 45 -3.57 10.98 0.88
N LEU A 46 -3.29 9.70 1.09
CA LEU A 46 -2.31 9.27 2.07
C LEU A 46 -1.30 8.34 1.41
N SER A 47 -0.04 8.74 1.42
CA SER A 47 1.06 7.97 0.86
C SER A 47 1.83 7.28 1.98
N GLY A 48 2.03 5.98 1.83
CA GLY A 48 2.79 5.20 2.80
C GLY A 48 2.94 3.76 2.37
N TRP A 49 3.50 2.96 3.27
CA TRP A 49 3.72 1.55 3.05
C TRP A 49 3.40 0.75 4.30
N LEU A 50 3.20 -0.56 4.09
CA LEU A 50 2.91 -1.52 5.14
C LEU A 50 4.06 -2.51 5.19
N TYR A 51 4.62 -2.73 6.37
CA TYR A 51 5.40 -3.94 6.61
C TYR A 51 4.41 -5.07 6.90
N PRO A 52 4.20 -6.05 6.01
CA PRO A 52 3.18 -7.07 6.21
C PRO A 52 3.62 -8.13 7.23
N THR A 53 2.65 -8.81 7.82
CA THR A 53 2.86 -10.11 8.42
C THR A 53 3.05 -11.16 7.33
N ASP A 54 3.96 -12.11 7.56
CA ASP A 54 4.15 -13.24 6.65
C ASP A 54 3.15 -14.37 6.96
N THR A 55 2.98 -15.31 6.02
CA THR A 55 2.04 -16.43 6.20
C THR A 55 2.34 -17.24 7.46
N SER A 56 3.61 -17.55 7.73
CA SER A 56 4.03 -18.28 8.93
C SER A 56 3.75 -17.49 10.21
N ILE A 57 3.88 -16.16 10.17
CA ILE A 57 3.58 -15.27 11.30
C ILE A 57 2.07 -15.26 11.57
N ASN A 58 1.24 -15.19 10.53
CA ASN A 58 -0.21 -15.24 10.68
C ASN A 58 -0.69 -16.56 11.27
N VAL A 59 -0.14 -17.69 10.81
CA VAL A 59 -0.44 -19.02 11.39
C VAL A 59 0.05 -19.12 12.84
N ALA A 60 1.24 -18.59 13.16
CA ALA A 60 1.72 -18.56 14.53
C ALA A 60 0.82 -17.71 15.44
N ALA A 61 0.42 -16.52 14.96
CA ALA A 61 -0.46 -15.61 15.68
C ALA A 61 -1.86 -16.18 15.90
N SER A 62 -2.43 -16.90 14.93
CA SER A 62 -3.75 -17.53 15.08
C SER A 62 -3.79 -18.62 16.15
N ASN A 63 -2.63 -19.15 16.54
CA ASN A 63 -2.48 -20.16 17.60
C ASN A 63 -2.06 -19.56 18.95
N ASP A 64 -1.80 -18.25 19.04
CA ASP A 64 -1.42 -17.58 20.28
C ASP A 64 -2.58 -16.71 20.79
N PRO A 65 -3.29 -17.12 21.87
CA PRO A 65 -4.44 -16.37 22.39
C PRO A 65 -4.06 -14.98 22.95
N ARG A 66 -2.77 -14.68 23.11
CA ARG A 66 -2.28 -13.37 23.56
C ARG A 66 -2.15 -12.37 22.41
N LEU A 67 -2.15 -12.84 21.16
CA LEU A 67 -2.01 -11.99 19.99
C LEU A 67 -3.38 -11.74 19.34
N SER A 68 -3.66 -10.48 19.02
CA SER A 68 -4.80 -10.14 18.17
C SER A 68 -4.44 -10.41 16.71
N SER A 69 -5.43 -10.82 15.91
CA SER A 69 -5.27 -10.89 14.46
C SER A 69 -4.94 -9.51 13.88
N PRO A 70 -4.21 -9.43 12.76
CA PRO A 70 -4.03 -8.18 12.03
C PRO A 70 -5.40 -7.55 11.70
N LYS A 71 -5.59 -6.31 12.11
CA LYS A 71 -6.77 -5.49 11.88
C LYS A 71 -6.42 -4.46 10.82
N PRO A 72 -6.99 -4.55 9.60
CA PRO A 72 -6.81 -3.51 8.60
C PRO A 72 -7.35 -2.16 9.11
N PRO A 73 -6.91 -1.03 8.54
CA PRO A 73 -7.26 0.28 9.07
C PRO A 73 -8.76 0.56 8.97
N SER A 74 -9.35 0.93 10.09
CA SER A 74 -10.69 1.52 10.17
C SER A 74 -10.59 3.03 10.36
N ILE A 75 -11.66 3.75 10.02
CA ILE A 75 -11.78 5.20 10.24
C ILE A 75 -12.76 5.44 11.38
N GLN A 76 -12.29 6.22 12.36
CA GLN A 76 -13.12 6.77 13.42
C GLN A 76 -13.22 8.29 13.29
N VAL A 77 -14.37 8.85 13.68
CA VAL A 77 -14.62 10.30 13.76
C VAL A 77 -15.22 10.66 15.14
N PRO A 78 -15.08 11.91 15.61
CA PRO A 78 -15.74 12.37 16.82
C PRO A 78 -17.27 12.43 16.66
N ASP A 79 -18.00 11.89 17.65
CA ASP A 79 -19.44 12.06 17.80
C ASP A 79 -19.79 13.44 18.42
N ASP A 80 -21.08 13.68 18.68
CA ASP A 80 -21.58 14.92 19.29
C ASP A 80 -21.19 15.10 20.76
N GLN A 81 -20.74 14.03 21.42
CA GLN A 81 -20.23 14.01 22.80
C GLN A 81 -18.70 14.09 22.86
N GLY A 82 -18.02 14.05 21.71
CA GLY A 82 -16.57 14.04 21.59
C GLY A 82 -15.93 12.67 21.76
N ASN A 83 -16.70 11.57 21.79
CA ASN A 83 -16.16 10.21 21.76
C ASN A 83 -15.80 9.82 20.32
N TRP A 84 -14.87 8.89 20.16
CA TRP A 84 -14.49 8.37 18.86
C TRP A 84 -15.41 7.22 18.44
N GLN A 85 -16.09 7.39 17.31
CA GLN A 85 -16.98 6.40 16.72
C GLN A 85 -16.39 5.85 15.41
N GLU A 86 -16.32 4.53 15.28
CA GLU A 86 -15.99 3.89 14.00
C GLU A 86 -17.11 4.07 12.98
N VAL A 87 -16.75 4.59 11.81
CA VAL A 87 -17.67 4.89 10.70
C VAL A 87 -17.31 4.15 9.42
N VAL A 88 -16.05 3.75 9.26
CA VAL A 88 -15.59 2.88 8.17
C VAL A 88 -14.79 1.73 8.76
N PRO A 89 -15.36 0.52 8.92
CA PRO A 89 -14.67 -0.63 9.52
C PRO A 89 -13.47 -1.13 8.71
N PHE A 90 -13.48 -0.90 7.39
CA PHE A 90 -12.38 -1.24 6.49
C PHE A 90 -12.23 -0.14 5.44
N SER A 91 -11.16 0.65 5.55
CA SER A 91 -10.93 1.80 4.68
C SER A 91 -10.05 1.48 3.45
N GLY A 92 -9.39 0.32 3.43
CA GLY A 92 -8.33 0.02 2.46
C GLY A 92 -6.98 0.62 2.89
N PHE A 93 -5.89 0.15 2.28
CA PHE A 93 -4.52 0.53 2.69
C PHE A 93 -3.47 0.27 1.61
N PRO A 94 -2.29 0.91 1.66
CA PRO A 94 -1.22 0.65 0.71
C PRO A 94 -0.67 -0.77 0.88
N GLY A 95 -0.80 -1.59 -0.15
CA GLY A 95 -0.25 -2.95 -0.17
C GLY A 95 1.23 -2.96 -0.55
N GLY A 96 2.09 -3.42 0.36
CA GLY A 96 3.52 -3.65 0.11
C GLY A 96 4.35 -2.37 0.19
N LYS A 97 4.94 -1.95 -0.94
CA LYS A 97 5.79 -0.76 -1.06
C LYS A 97 4.95 0.53 -1.09
N THR A 98 5.63 1.67 -1.02
CA THR A 98 5.01 3.01 -0.96
C THR A 98 4.01 3.22 -2.09
N LYS A 99 2.76 3.50 -1.71
CA LYS A 99 1.64 3.81 -2.60
C LYS A 99 0.80 4.91 -1.98
N THR A 100 0.15 5.69 -2.83
CA THR A 100 -0.91 6.61 -2.41
C THR A 100 -2.25 5.88 -2.42
N VAL A 101 -2.96 5.94 -1.31
CA VAL A 101 -4.36 5.54 -1.21
C VAL A 101 -5.24 6.78 -1.10
N VAL A 102 -6.44 6.69 -1.66
CA VAL A 102 -7.43 7.77 -1.65
C VAL A 102 -8.63 7.30 -0.84
N TYR A 103 -9.00 8.08 0.18
CA TYR A 103 -10.17 7.84 1.01
C TYR A 103 -11.23 8.90 0.72
N ASP A 104 -12.45 8.46 0.41
CA ASP A 104 -13.61 9.34 0.34
C ASP A 104 -14.18 9.57 1.75
N LEU A 105 -14.07 10.79 2.24
CA LEU A 105 -14.53 11.23 3.55
C LEU A 105 -15.79 12.11 3.47
N SER A 106 -16.41 12.21 2.29
CA SER A 106 -17.46 13.20 2.01
C SER A 106 -18.71 13.03 2.87
N LYS A 107 -18.96 11.83 3.39
CA LYS A 107 -20.22 11.47 4.09
C LYS A 107 -20.01 10.82 5.46
N ILE A 108 -18.82 10.94 6.03
CA ILE A 108 -18.48 10.22 7.27
C ILE A 108 -18.65 11.04 8.55
N PHE A 109 -18.79 12.37 8.43
CA PHE A 109 -18.86 13.27 9.58
C PHE A 109 -20.30 13.55 10.00
N PHE A 110 -20.57 13.47 11.31
CA PHE A 110 -21.87 13.80 11.91
C PHE A 110 -21.90 15.18 12.57
N THR A 111 -20.74 15.79 12.75
CA THR A 111 -20.54 17.08 13.43
C THR A 111 -19.69 18.02 12.57
N LYS A 112 -19.32 19.19 13.13
CA LYS A 112 -18.34 20.10 12.53
C LYS A 112 -16.91 19.86 13.03
N ASP A 113 -16.69 18.71 13.69
CA ASP A 113 -15.35 18.24 14.05
C ASP A 113 -14.84 17.35 12.91
N TYR A 114 -13.93 17.88 12.10
CA TYR A 114 -13.36 17.21 10.94
C TYR A 114 -12.06 16.49 11.28
N ARG A 115 -11.95 15.95 12.50
CA ARG A 115 -10.85 15.05 12.84
C ARG A 115 -11.20 13.63 12.46
N ILE A 116 -10.18 12.87 12.07
CA ILE A 116 -10.30 11.43 11.86
C ILE A 116 -9.19 10.70 12.60
N ARG A 117 -9.43 9.43 12.92
CA ARG A 117 -8.40 8.46 13.28
C ARG A 117 -8.41 7.31 12.29
N LEU A 118 -7.26 7.03 11.69
CA LEU A 118 -7.00 5.76 11.01
C LEU A 118 -6.44 4.79 12.04
N VAL A 119 -7.25 3.83 12.49
CA VAL A 119 -6.94 2.92 13.59
C VAL A 119 -6.56 1.54 13.05
N SER A 120 -5.44 0.99 13.51
CA SER A 120 -4.98 -0.34 13.10
C SER A 120 -4.02 -0.93 14.14
N ASN A 121 -3.75 -2.23 14.06
CA ASN A 121 -2.64 -2.87 14.76
C ASN A 121 -1.56 -3.38 13.77
N MET A 122 -1.67 -3.03 12.49
CA MET A 122 -0.71 -3.38 11.44
C MET A 122 0.44 -2.37 11.36
N GLU A 123 1.60 -2.80 10.87
CA GLU A 123 2.83 -1.99 10.88
C GLU A 123 2.91 -1.00 9.71
N PHE A 124 2.20 0.13 9.84
CA PHE A 124 2.18 1.21 8.84
C PHE A 124 3.24 2.28 9.06
N TYR A 125 3.72 2.80 7.93
CA TYR A 125 4.66 3.90 7.85
C TYR A 125 4.19 4.89 6.78
N TRP A 126 4.00 6.14 7.18
CA TRP A 126 3.36 7.17 6.35
C TRP A 126 4.35 8.25 5.95
N ASP A 127 4.37 8.59 4.67
CA ASP A 127 5.31 9.56 4.08
C ASP A 127 4.66 10.93 3.92
N SER A 128 3.46 10.98 3.35
CA SER A 128 2.79 12.25 3.09
C SER A 128 1.28 12.17 3.16
N VAL A 129 0.66 13.28 3.51
CA VAL A 129 -0.78 13.44 3.56
C VAL A 129 -1.21 14.77 2.96
N TYR A 130 -2.26 14.74 2.15
CA TYR A 130 -2.98 15.93 1.72
C TYR A 130 -4.44 15.59 1.46
N PHE A 131 -5.30 16.61 1.36
CA PHE A 131 -6.70 16.42 1.05
C PHE A 131 -7.18 17.48 0.06
N THR A 132 -8.28 17.19 -0.60
CA THR A 132 -8.94 18.10 -1.54
C THR A 132 -10.39 18.31 -1.12
N VAL A 133 -10.90 19.53 -1.31
CA VAL A 133 -12.28 19.90 -1.01
C VAL A 133 -12.94 20.43 -2.28
N ASP A 134 -13.97 19.75 -2.76
CA ASP A 134 -14.70 20.10 -3.99
C ASP A 134 -13.79 20.40 -5.19
N GLU A 135 -12.64 19.72 -5.26
CA GLU A 135 -11.67 19.93 -6.33
C GLU A 135 -12.23 19.39 -7.65
N PRO A 136 -12.39 20.23 -8.69
CA PRO A 136 -12.92 19.78 -9.95
C PRO A 136 -11.93 18.82 -10.61
N GLY A 137 -12.44 17.69 -11.10
CA GLY A 137 -11.63 16.79 -11.93
C GLY A 137 -11.15 17.51 -13.19
N GLU A 138 -9.90 17.28 -13.57
CA GLU A 138 -9.38 17.73 -14.85
C GLU A 138 -9.81 16.78 -15.97
N LYS A 139 -9.92 17.30 -17.20
CA LYS A 139 -10.15 16.46 -18.38
C LYS A 139 -8.89 15.65 -18.64
N ILE A 140 -8.98 14.34 -18.43
CA ILE A 140 -7.91 13.39 -18.75
C ILE A 140 -8.09 12.92 -20.20
N GLU A 141 -7.03 13.00 -21.00
CA GLU A 141 -6.98 12.40 -22.33
C GLU A 141 -6.16 11.12 -22.28
N MET A 142 -6.84 9.98 -22.52
CA MET A 142 -6.20 8.67 -22.54
C MET A 142 -5.75 8.36 -23.97
N THR A 143 -4.46 8.08 -24.15
CA THR A 143 -3.90 7.62 -25.43
C THR A 143 -3.39 6.21 -25.25
N GLU A 144 -3.97 5.28 -26.01
CA GLU A 144 -3.51 3.90 -26.03
C GLU A 144 -2.21 3.77 -26.84
N LEU A 145 -1.20 3.12 -26.27
CA LEU A 145 0.05 2.82 -26.96
C LEU A 145 0.03 1.36 -27.40
N PRO A 146 0.16 1.06 -28.71
CA PRO A 146 0.15 -0.31 -29.18
C PRO A 146 1.41 -1.04 -28.68
N LEU A 147 1.22 -2.27 -28.18
CA LEU A 147 2.33 -3.16 -27.87
C LEU A 147 3.09 -3.49 -29.16
N LYS A 148 4.40 -3.23 -29.15
CA LYS A 148 5.28 -3.50 -30.30
C LYS A 148 5.92 -4.88 -30.24
N GLU A 149 6.46 -5.23 -29.07
CA GLU A 149 7.23 -6.45 -28.83
C GLU A 149 7.16 -6.76 -27.33
N ALA A 150 7.16 -8.05 -26.99
CA ALA A 150 7.39 -8.54 -25.63
C ALA A 150 8.27 -9.79 -25.69
N VAL A 151 9.42 -9.76 -25.04
CA VAL A 151 10.37 -10.88 -24.98
C VAL A 151 10.49 -11.39 -23.55
N LEU A 152 10.13 -12.65 -23.34
CA LEU A 152 10.35 -13.36 -22.09
C LEU A 152 11.79 -13.85 -22.02
N ARG A 153 12.51 -13.53 -20.94
CA ARG A 153 13.86 -14.04 -20.68
C ARG A 153 14.14 -14.17 -19.20
N TYR A 154 15.10 -15.02 -18.86
CA TYR A 154 15.71 -14.99 -17.54
C TYR A 154 16.58 -13.74 -17.42
N ARG A 155 16.32 -12.94 -16.37
CA ARG A 155 17.11 -11.76 -16.04
C ARG A 155 17.91 -11.96 -14.76
N GLY A 156 17.31 -12.61 -13.77
CA GLY A 156 17.84 -12.75 -12.41
C GLY A 156 17.20 -11.76 -11.43
N PHE A 157 17.76 -11.68 -10.23
CA PHE A 157 17.17 -10.97 -9.09
C PHE A 157 17.87 -9.63 -8.86
N SER A 158 17.07 -8.57 -8.71
CA SER A 158 17.60 -7.24 -8.42
C SER A 158 18.30 -7.20 -7.06
N ALA A 159 19.41 -6.46 -6.99
CA ALA A 159 20.07 -6.16 -5.74
C ALA A 159 19.16 -5.33 -4.84
N VAL A 160 19.13 -5.67 -3.55
CA VAL A 160 18.39 -4.91 -2.54
C VAL A 160 19.19 -3.65 -2.21
N VAL A 161 18.53 -2.50 -2.25
CA VAL A 161 19.05 -1.23 -1.77
C VAL A 161 18.33 -0.91 -0.46
N PRO A 162 19.02 -1.01 0.69
CA PRO A 162 18.43 -0.65 1.97
C PRO A 162 17.97 0.81 1.97
N HIS A 163 16.81 1.06 2.56
CA HIS A 163 16.30 2.40 2.74
C HIS A 163 16.58 2.88 4.17
N PRO A 164 17.03 4.13 4.38
CA PRO A 164 17.15 4.68 5.73
C PRO A 164 15.76 4.93 6.35
N TRP A 165 15.70 5.19 7.66
CA TRP A 165 14.52 5.80 8.32
C TRP A 165 13.15 5.17 8.01
N ASN A 166 12.91 3.94 8.45
CA ASN A 166 11.61 3.26 8.34
C ASN A 166 11.03 3.17 6.92
N GLY A 167 11.83 3.38 5.86
CA GLY A 167 11.36 3.23 4.49
C GLY A 167 11.42 1.77 4.01
N PRO A 168 10.65 1.42 2.97
CA PRO A 168 10.68 0.07 2.43
C PRO A 168 11.95 -0.14 1.60
N GLU A 169 12.44 -1.38 1.55
CA GLU A 169 13.57 -1.73 0.66
C GLU A 169 13.29 -1.33 -0.79
N ARG A 170 14.33 -0.89 -1.49
CA ARG A 170 14.32 -0.62 -2.93
C ARG A 170 15.13 -1.68 -3.67
N TYR A 171 15.02 -1.70 -5.00
CA TYR A 171 15.72 -2.66 -5.82
C TYR A 171 16.35 -1.97 -7.03
N ASP A 172 17.64 -2.18 -7.24
CA ASP A 172 18.34 -1.67 -8.41
C ASP A 172 18.10 -2.62 -9.60
N TYR A 173 17.44 -2.12 -10.64
CA TYR A 173 17.15 -2.89 -11.84
C TYR A 173 18.39 -3.16 -12.71
N GLN A 174 19.49 -2.41 -12.58
CA GLN A 174 20.70 -2.66 -13.36
C GLN A 174 21.69 -3.59 -12.64
N SER A 175 21.59 -3.71 -11.32
CA SER A 175 22.42 -4.60 -10.51
C SER A 175 21.72 -5.94 -10.27
N VAL A 176 22.21 -6.99 -10.93
CA VAL A 176 21.52 -8.28 -11.00
C VAL A 176 22.38 -9.42 -10.48
N SER A 177 21.78 -10.29 -9.68
CA SER A 177 22.34 -11.58 -9.31
C SER A 177 21.56 -12.70 -9.97
N GLU A 178 22.25 -13.58 -10.69
CA GLU A 178 21.66 -14.76 -11.31
C GLU A 178 21.58 -15.96 -10.35
N ALA A 179 22.12 -15.82 -9.13
CA ALA A 179 22.06 -16.87 -8.13
C ALA A 179 20.61 -17.15 -7.74
N ALA A 180 20.21 -18.42 -7.75
CA ALA A 180 18.88 -18.84 -7.36
C ALA A 180 18.59 -18.40 -5.90
N LYS A 181 17.60 -17.53 -5.72
CA LYS A 181 17.13 -17.09 -4.39
C LYS A 181 16.05 -18.00 -3.81
N TRP A 182 15.23 -18.59 -4.68
CA TRP A 182 14.10 -19.43 -4.29
C TRP A 182 14.05 -20.68 -5.17
N PRO A 183 13.50 -21.79 -4.65
CA PRO A 183 13.24 -22.97 -5.46
C PRO A 183 12.28 -22.62 -6.62
N ASN A 184 12.51 -23.24 -7.77
CA ASN A 184 11.56 -23.12 -8.88
C ASN A 184 10.23 -23.76 -8.49
N LEU A 185 9.13 -23.07 -8.82
CA LEU A 185 7.80 -23.65 -8.74
C LEU A 185 7.70 -24.82 -9.73
N GLY A 186 7.12 -25.93 -9.31
CA GLY A 186 6.84 -27.05 -10.21
C GLY A 186 5.72 -26.68 -11.20
N GLY A 187 5.83 -27.14 -12.44
CA GLY A 187 4.80 -26.90 -13.47
C GLY A 187 5.39 -26.64 -14.84
N LYS A 188 4.51 -26.29 -15.80
CA LYS A 188 4.92 -25.85 -17.14
C LYS A 188 5.13 -24.33 -17.13
N LEU A 189 6.24 -23.88 -17.68
CA LEU A 189 6.57 -22.47 -17.87
C LEU A 189 6.48 -22.10 -19.35
N THR A 190 6.27 -20.82 -19.64
CA THR A 190 6.35 -20.31 -21.01
C THR A 190 7.81 -20.34 -21.48
N ARG A 191 8.04 -20.81 -22.71
CA ARG A 191 9.38 -20.83 -23.30
C ARG A 191 9.88 -19.40 -23.50
N TYR A 192 11.14 -19.13 -23.17
CA TYR A 192 11.78 -17.84 -23.44
C TYR A 192 11.80 -17.50 -24.94
N GLY A 193 11.80 -16.20 -25.22
CA GLY A 193 11.73 -15.64 -26.57
C GLY A 193 10.54 -14.71 -26.73
N ASP A 194 10.16 -14.49 -27.98
CA ASP A 194 9.01 -13.65 -28.33
C ASP A 194 7.71 -14.25 -27.79
N VAL A 195 7.02 -13.46 -26.98
CA VAL A 195 5.71 -13.76 -26.39
C VAL A 195 4.70 -12.66 -26.71
N THR A 196 4.99 -11.78 -27.68
CA THR A 196 4.14 -10.64 -28.05
C THR A 196 2.70 -11.07 -28.28
N ASP A 197 2.49 -12.15 -29.04
CA ASP A 197 1.14 -12.64 -29.34
C ASP A 197 0.41 -13.23 -28.12
N LEU A 198 1.10 -13.54 -27.01
CA LEU A 198 0.48 -14.00 -25.77
C LEU A 198 -0.04 -12.85 -24.90
N VAL A 199 0.48 -11.64 -25.06
CA VAL A 199 0.19 -10.49 -24.19
C VAL A 199 -0.37 -9.27 -24.93
N ARG A 200 -0.54 -9.39 -26.25
CA ARG A 200 -1.07 -8.32 -27.10
C ARG A 200 -2.51 -7.97 -26.73
N ASP A 201 -3.32 -8.98 -26.43
CA ASP A 201 -4.76 -8.84 -26.21
C ASP A 201 -5.15 -9.38 -24.83
N GLY A 202 -6.24 -8.86 -24.26
CA GLY A 202 -6.85 -9.37 -23.03
C GLY A 202 -7.71 -10.61 -23.29
N ASP A 203 -7.12 -11.66 -23.85
CA ASP A 203 -7.80 -12.88 -24.33
C ASP A 203 -7.61 -14.11 -23.41
N ASP A 204 -7.31 -13.85 -22.13
CA ASP A 204 -7.01 -14.85 -21.10
C ASP A 204 -5.81 -15.76 -21.41
N ARG A 205 -4.96 -15.42 -22.39
CA ARG A 205 -3.65 -16.05 -22.56
C ARG A 205 -2.66 -15.50 -21.54
N LEU A 206 -1.74 -16.36 -21.12
CA LEU A 206 -0.81 -16.07 -20.03
C LEU A 206 0.63 -16.36 -20.42
N VAL A 207 1.52 -15.50 -19.96
CA VAL A 207 2.95 -15.82 -19.84
C VAL A 207 3.18 -16.37 -18.44
N VAL A 208 3.53 -17.64 -18.33
CA VAL A 208 3.83 -18.30 -17.06
C VAL A 208 5.31 -18.19 -16.77
N MET A 209 5.66 -17.36 -15.79
CA MET A 209 7.03 -16.97 -15.43
C MET A 209 7.52 -17.71 -14.17
N ALA A 210 8.83 -17.87 -14.05
CA ALA A 210 9.51 -18.32 -12.84
C ALA A 210 10.22 -17.17 -12.11
N GLY A 211 10.77 -17.46 -10.93
CA GLY A 211 11.55 -16.48 -10.17
C GLY A 211 12.80 -16.04 -10.95
N GLY A 212 12.92 -14.74 -11.17
CA GLY A 212 14.05 -14.14 -11.91
C GLY A 212 13.76 -13.88 -13.39
N ASP A 213 12.60 -14.28 -13.91
CA ASP A 213 12.18 -13.94 -15.26
C ASP A 213 11.74 -12.47 -15.37
N GLU A 214 11.86 -11.91 -16.58
CA GLU A 214 11.28 -10.62 -16.93
C GLU A 214 10.62 -10.65 -18.31
N LEU A 215 9.69 -9.70 -18.52
CA LEU A 215 9.20 -9.31 -19.84
C LEU A 215 9.85 -7.97 -20.20
N LYS A 216 10.48 -7.93 -21.38
CA LYS A 216 11.09 -6.73 -21.94
C LYS A 216 10.39 -6.31 -23.23
#